data_AF-A0A0S9KQA4-F1
#
_entry.id   AF-A0A0S9KQA4-F1
#
_cell.length_a   1.000
_cell.length_b   1.000
_cell.length_c   1.000
_cell.angle_alpha   90.00
_cell.angle_beta   90.00
_cell.angle_gamma   90.00
#
_symmetry.space_group_name_H-M   'P 1'
#
loop_
_entity.id
_entity.type
_entity.pdbx_description
1 polymer ?
#
loop_
_entity_poly.entity_id
_entity_poly.type
_entity_poly.pdbx_seq_one_letter_code
_entity_poly.pdbx_strand_id
1 'polypeptide(L)'
;MNALLRSRIAAIGLSAAALFGAPAQALEEVPFVTSPDNVTLEMLRIAQVGPQDRLIDLGSGDGRIVIVAAQRFGASGLGVEIVPDLVRQSQENARIAGVAGRAQFRVEDIFQTDLSGASVITMYLLPDVNLALRPRLLALQPGTRIVSHDWDMGDWKPDQTTVLPVPDKKVGLDKTSKVQLWTVPAQVDGLWCGAGMLQGTQFAVQQKFQEFTATMTRGQRVRAYEGRIQGDTLHSLPSARTQMQLRLQGDQLVLAQADGALGLLKGAALTRASGAGCAD
;
A
#
# COMPACT_ATOMS: atom_id res chain seq x y z
N MET A 1 -71.51 -16.97 -54.34
CA MET A 1 -72.70 -16.66 -53.53
C MET A 1 -72.33 -16.89 -52.08
N ASN A 2 -72.15 -15.81 -51.31
CA ASN A 2 -72.18 -15.69 -49.84
C ASN A 2 -71.34 -16.65 -48.97
N ALA A 3 -70.80 -16.32 -47.80
CA ALA A 3 -70.53 -15.10 -47.05
C ALA A 3 -69.89 -15.58 -45.71
N LEU A 4 -69.09 -14.71 -45.09
CA LEU A 4 -68.92 -14.54 -43.64
C LEU A 4 -68.07 -15.53 -42.80
N LEU A 5 -66.93 -14.97 -42.37
CA LEU A 5 -66.49 -14.79 -40.97
C LEU A 5 -66.64 -15.96 -39.98
N ARG A 6 -65.49 -16.31 -39.36
CA ARG A 6 -65.32 -16.20 -37.90
C ARG A 6 -63.84 -16.26 -37.51
N SER A 7 -63.41 -15.17 -36.87
CA SER A 7 -62.11 -14.95 -36.25
C SER A 7 -61.92 -15.88 -35.03
N ARG A 8 -60.73 -16.47 -34.89
CA ARG A 8 -60.16 -16.88 -33.60
C ARG A 8 -58.65 -16.65 -33.63
N ILE A 9 -58.25 -15.58 -32.93
CA ILE A 9 -56.88 -15.29 -32.55
C ILE A 9 -56.45 -16.34 -31.52
N ALA A 10 -55.39 -17.09 -31.83
CA ALA A 10 -54.63 -17.85 -30.85
C ALA A 10 -53.21 -17.27 -30.85
N ALA A 11 -52.86 -16.58 -29.78
CA ALA A 11 -51.51 -16.10 -29.51
C ALA A 11 -50.86 -16.99 -28.43
N ILE A 12 -49.53 -16.89 -28.36
CA ILE A 12 -48.61 -17.37 -27.31
C ILE A 12 -48.05 -18.79 -27.59
N GLY A 13 -46.74 -19.02 -27.65
CA GLY A 13 -45.61 -18.12 -27.43
C GLY A 13 -44.30 -18.74 -27.93
N LEU A 14 -43.46 -17.90 -28.55
CA LEU A 14 -42.08 -18.22 -28.88
C LEU A 14 -41.21 -17.79 -27.69
N SER A 15 -40.68 -18.75 -26.93
CA SER A 15 -39.71 -18.49 -25.87
C SER A 15 -38.35 -18.14 -26.51
N ALA A 16 -38.03 -16.86 -26.58
CA ALA A 16 -36.67 -16.39 -26.83
C ALA A 16 -35.89 -16.43 -25.51
N ALA A 17 -34.96 -17.38 -25.39
CA ALA A 17 -33.98 -17.38 -24.31
C ALA A 17 -33.01 -16.20 -24.50
N ALA A 18 -33.20 -15.15 -23.71
CA ALA A 18 -32.25 -14.04 -23.64
C ALA A 18 -31.02 -14.50 -22.83
N LEU A 19 -29.89 -14.68 -23.53
CA LEU A 19 -28.56 -14.76 -22.92
C LEU A 19 -28.27 -13.40 -22.29
N PHE A 20 -28.45 -13.28 -20.98
CA PHE A 20 -27.93 -12.16 -20.21
C PHE A 20 -26.41 -12.28 -20.12
N GLY A 21 -25.70 -11.68 -21.07
CA GLY A 21 -24.31 -11.32 -20.87
C GLY A 21 -24.25 -10.24 -19.78
N ALA A 22 -23.61 -10.55 -18.65
CA ALA A 22 -23.33 -9.56 -17.62
C ALA A 22 -22.49 -8.41 -18.23
N PRO A 23 -22.80 -7.14 -17.95
CA PRO A 23 -21.96 -6.06 -18.42
C PRO A 23 -20.61 -6.17 -17.71
N ALA A 24 -19.53 -6.24 -18.49
CA ALA A 24 -18.19 -6.02 -17.98
C ALA A 24 -18.18 -4.61 -17.37
N GLN A 25 -17.89 -4.53 -16.06
CA GLN A 25 -17.75 -3.26 -15.36
C GLN A 25 -16.59 -2.51 -16.01
N ALA A 26 -16.92 -1.49 -16.79
CA ALA A 26 -15.94 -0.54 -17.29
C ALA A 26 -15.31 0.12 -16.06
N LEU A 27 -14.04 -0.14 -15.81
CA LEU A 27 -13.26 0.67 -14.88
C LEU A 27 -13.31 2.10 -15.42
N GLU A 28 -13.92 2.99 -14.66
CA GLU A 28 -14.03 4.40 -14.98
C GLU A 28 -12.62 4.97 -15.24
N GLU A 29 -12.38 5.48 -16.45
CA GLU A 29 -11.09 6.03 -16.86
C GLU A 29 -10.71 7.17 -15.92
N VAL A 30 -9.54 7.08 -15.27
CA VAL A 30 -9.03 8.13 -14.39
C VAL A 30 -8.74 9.38 -15.22
N PRO A 31 -9.40 10.53 -15.00
CA PRO A 31 -9.14 11.75 -15.77
C PRO A 31 -7.75 12.30 -15.43
N PHE A 32 -7.01 12.77 -16.45
CA PHE A 32 -5.70 13.40 -16.24
C PHE A 32 -5.85 14.75 -15.49
N VAL A 33 -5.57 14.72 -14.19
CA VAL A 33 -5.50 15.89 -13.31
C VAL A 33 -4.17 15.86 -12.60
N THR A 34 -3.44 16.96 -12.70
CA THR A 34 -2.08 17.01 -12.19
C THR A 34 -2.03 17.48 -10.75
N SER A 35 -1.18 16.84 -9.92
CA SER A 35 -0.86 17.33 -8.58
C SER A 35 -0.21 18.72 -8.65
N PRO A 36 -0.72 19.73 -7.91
CA PRO A 36 -0.07 21.03 -7.77
C PRO A 36 1.36 20.89 -7.23
N ASP A 37 2.23 21.86 -7.51
CA ASP A 37 3.65 21.79 -7.13
C ASP A 37 3.85 21.68 -5.61
N ASN A 38 3.07 22.43 -4.82
CA ASN A 38 3.13 22.37 -3.36
C ASN A 38 2.71 21.00 -2.83
N VAL A 39 1.69 20.37 -3.43
CA VAL A 39 1.26 19.01 -3.08
C VAL A 39 2.32 17.99 -3.46
N THR A 40 2.88 18.10 -4.67
CA THR A 40 3.96 17.22 -5.15
C THR A 40 5.17 17.25 -4.21
N LEU A 41 5.60 18.45 -3.80
CA LEU A 41 6.71 18.60 -2.85
C LEU A 41 6.38 17.99 -1.49
N GLU A 42 5.17 18.17 -0.98
CA GLU A 42 4.76 17.59 0.29
C GLU A 42 4.67 16.07 0.22
N MET A 43 4.21 15.49 -0.89
CA MET A 43 4.20 14.04 -1.09
C MET A 43 5.61 13.46 -0.95
N LEU A 44 6.60 14.09 -1.61
CA LEU A 44 7.99 13.64 -1.54
C LEU A 44 8.61 13.90 -0.16
N ARG A 45 8.25 15.02 0.49
CA ARG A 45 8.76 15.40 1.82
C ARG A 45 8.24 14.48 2.92
N ILE A 46 6.93 14.18 2.96
CA ILE A 46 6.35 13.32 4.00
C ILE A 46 6.87 11.88 3.88
N ALA A 47 7.10 11.39 2.65
CA ALA A 47 7.80 10.13 2.42
C ALA A 47 9.31 10.18 2.70
N GLN A 48 9.87 11.34 3.04
CA GLN A 48 11.31 11.51 3.26
C GLN A 48 12.13 10.97 2.08
N VAL A 49 11.69 11.29 0.85
CA VAL A 49 12.38 10.85 -0.36
C VAL A 49 13.81 11.37 -0.36
N GLY A 50 14.77 10.52 -0.72
CA GLY A 50 16.19 10.87 -0.78
C GLY A 50 16.93 10.22 -1.95
N PRO A 51 18.24 10.46 -2.08
CA PRO A 51 19.02 10.03 -3.24
C PRO A 51 19.22 8.52 -3.36
N GLN A 52 18.95 7.77 -2.28
CA GLN A 52 18.98 6.31 -2.28
C GLN A 52 17.65 5.69 -2.70
N ASP A 53 16.61 6.51 -2.92
CA ASP A 53 15.29 6.00 -3.23
C ASP A 53 15.13 5.62 -4.70
N ARG A 54 14.36 4.53 -4.88
CA ARG A 54 13.78 4.08 -6.13
C ARG A 54 12.28 4.35 -6.05
N LEU A 55 11.87 5.49 -6.60
CA LEU A 55 10.48 5.93 -6.60
C LEU A 55 9.74 5.35 -7.82
N ILE A 56 8.53 4.83 -7.62
CA ILE A 56 7.62 4.52 -8.72
C ILE A 56 6.36 5.38 -8.58
N ASP A 57 6.01 6.10 -9.63
CA ASP A 57 4.78 6.89 -9.71
C ASP A 57 3.74 6.16 -10.58
N LEU A 58 2.61 5.79 -9.97
CA LEU A 58 1.54 5.04 -10.63
C LEU A 58 0.51 6.01 -11.20
N GLY A 59 0.39 6.08 -12.52
CA GLY A 59 -0.40 7.11 -13.21
C GLY A 59 0.37 8.42 -13.32
N SER A 60 1.60 8.34 -13.85
CA SER A 60 2.58 9.42 -13.78
C SER A 60 2.27 10.66 -14.63
N GLY A 61 1.35 10.55 -15.59
CA GLY A 61 0.90 11.69 -16.37
C GLY A 61 2.02 12.44 -17.10
N ASP A 62 2.20 13.74 -16.81
CA ASP A 62 3.28 14.55 -17.39
C ASP A 62 4.66 14.32 -16.75
N GLY A 63 4.75 13.38 -15.81
CA GLY A 63 5.98 12.93 -15.16
C GLY A 63 6.47 13.83 -14.03
N ARG A 64 5.71 14.85 -13.64
CA ARG A 64 6.16 15.87 -12.68
C ARG A 64 6.69 15.33 -11.36
N ILE A 65 6.06 14.29 -10.79
CA ILE A 65 6.44 13.77 -9.47
C ILE A 65 7.83 13.13 -9.56
N VAL A 66 8.03 12.28 -10.56
CA VAL A 66 9.30 11.60 -10.83
C VAL A 66 10.41 12.61 -11.16
N ILE A 67 10.10 13.63 -11.97
CA ILE A 67 11.04 14.69 -12.34
C ILE A 67 11.46 15.50 -11.10
N VAL A 68 10.50 15.94 -10.28
CA VAL A 68 10.80 16.70 -9.05
C VAL A 68 11.59 15.84 -8.05
N ALA A 69 11.26 14.56 -7.91
CA ALA A 69 12.02 13.62 -7.08
C ALA A 69 13.49 13.53 -7.52
N ALA A 70 13.73 13.41 -8.83
CA ALA A 70 15.08 13.36 -9.38
C ALA A 70 15.83 14.70 -9.23
N GLN A 71 15.18 15.83 -9.54
CA GLN A 71 15.81 17.16 -9.53
C GLN A 71 16.13 17.65 -8.11
N ARG A 72 15.19 17.48 -7.16
CA ARG A 72 15.28 18.13 -5.84
C ARG A 72 15.72 17.18 -4.72
N PHE A 73 15.41 15.90 -4.85
CA PHE A 73 15.71 14.89 -3.81
C PHE A 73 16.80 13.91 -4.27
N GLY A 74 17.21 13.97 -5.54
CA GLY A 74 18.24 13.11 -6.10
C GLY A 74 17.82 11.65 -6.28
N ALA A 75 16.54 11.31 -6.08
CA ALA A 75 16.05 9.95 -6.22
C ALA A 75 16.15 9.47 -7.67
N SER A 76 16.22 8.15 -7.85
CA SER A 76 15.89 7.53 -9.12
C SER A 76 14.40 7.25 -9.17
N GLY A 77 13.77 7.33 -10.35
CA GLY A 77 12.37 6.99 -10.44
C GLY A 77 11.86 6.55 -11.80
N LEU A 78 10.74 5.85 -11.73
CA LEU A 78 9.98 5.31 -12.85
C LEU A 78 8.57 5.86 -12.80
N GLY A 79 8.13 6.55 -13.85
CA GLY A 79 6.73 6.88 -14.07
C GLY A 79 6.06 5.81 -14.93
N VAL A 80 4.92 5.31 -14.47
CA VAL A 80 4.07 4.38 -15.20
C VAL A 80 2.83 5.10 -15.64
N GLU A 81 2.52 5.04 -16.94
CA GLU A 81 1.37 5.73 -17.52
C GLU A 81 0.81 4.88 -18.67
N ILE A 82 -0.51 4.79 -18.79
CA ILE A 82 -1.16 3.97 -19.81
C ILE A 82 -1.28 4.71 -21.14
N VAL A 83 -1.33 6.05 -21.11
CA VAL A 83 -1.48 6.91 -22.28
C VAL A 83 -0.11 7.16 -22.94
N PRO A 84 0.15 6.65 -24.16
CA PRO A 84 1.47 6.77 -24.80
C PRO A 84 1.93 8.22 -25.03
N ASP A 85 1.00 9.13 -25.25
CA ASP A 85 1.27 10.54 -25.52
C ASP A 85 1.81 11.25 -24.27
N LEU A 86 1.26 10.93 -23.09
CA LEU A 86 1.74 11.43 -21.80
C LEU A 86 3.12 10.86 -21.46
N VAL A 87 3.41 9.60 -21.82
CA VAL A 87 4.75 9.04 -21.70
C VAL A 87 5.76 9.78 -22.58
N ARG A 88 5.42 10.08 -23.84
CA ARG A 88 6.32 10.89 -24.70
C ARG A 88 6.54 12.29 -24.13
N GLN A 89 5.49 12.90 -23.60
CA GLN A 89 5.58 14.21 -22.95
C GLN A 89 6.49 14.17 -21.71
N SER A 90 6.32 13.19 -20.82
CA SER A 90 7.12 13.05 -19.60
C SER A 90 8.60 12.77 -19.89
N GLN A 91 8.90 11.97 -20.92
CA GLN A 91 10.28 11.76 -21.39
C GLN A 91 10.93 13.07 -21.88
N GLU A 92 10.20 13.87 -22.66
CA GLU A 92 10.70 15.17 -23.12
C GLU A 92 10.85 16.15 -21.94
N ASN A 93 9.89 16.19 -21.02
CA ASN A 93 9.97 17.00 -19.80
C ASN A 93 11.21 16.64 -18.97
N ALA A 94 11.51 15.34 -18.81
CA ALA A 94 12.69 14.88 -18.08
C ALA A 94 14.01 15.24 -18.80
N ARG A 95 14.01 15.24 -20.14
CA ARG A 95 15.15 15.70 -20.94
C ARG A 95 15.38 17.20 -20.77
N ILE A 96 14.33 18.02 -20.90
CA ILE A 96 14.37 19.47 -20.67
C ILE A 96 14.83 19.79 -19.25
N ALA A 97 14.34 19.03 -18.28
CA ALA A 97 14.69 19.14 -16.86
C ALA A 97 16.12 18.63 -16.52
N GLY A 98 16.83 18.02 -17.48
CA GLY A 98 18.19 17.50 -17.29
C GLY A 98 18.29 16.25 -16.42
N VAL A 99 17.18 15.51 -16.23
CA VAL A 99 17.10 14.34 -15.31
C VAL A 99 16.76 13.02 -15.99
N ALA A 100 16.77 12.95 -17.33
CA ALA A 100 16.48 11.73 -18.07
C ALA A 100 17.34 10.49 -17.67
N GLY A 101 18.53 10.71 -17.09
CA GLY A 101 19.37 9.63 -16.56
C GLY A 101 18.87 9.03 -15.22
N ARG A 102 17.96 9.72 -14.51
CA ARG A 102 17.38 9.29 -13.22
C ARG A 102 15.86 9.11 -13.26
N ALA A 103 15.17 9.81 -14.16
CA ALA A 103 13.72 9.74 -14.34
C ALA A 103 13.39 9.02 -15.66
N GLN A 104 12.82 7.83 -15.55
CA GLN A 104 12.36 7.03 -16.70
C GLN A 104 10.85 6.96 -16.74
N PHE A 105 10.26 6.78 -17.92
CA PHE A 105 8.81 6.68 -18.11
C PHE A 105 8.47 5.57 -19.07
N ARG A 106 7.44 4.79 -18.77
CA ARG A 106 7.02 3.63 -19.54
C ARG A 106 5.52 3.61 -19.77
N VAL A 107 5.14 3.14 -20.96
CA VAL A 107 3.76 2.84 -21.30
C VAL A 107 3.42 1.48 -20.71
N GLU A 108 2.77 1.46 -19.55
CA GLU A 108 2.46 0.23 -18.81
C GLU A 108 1.14 0.38 -18.04
N ASP A 109 0.48 -0.75 -17.80
CA ASP A 109 -0.66 -0.86 -16.89
C ASP A 109 -0.16 -0.96 -15.45
N ILE A 110 -0.57 -0.02 -14.59
CA ILE A 110 -0.21 0.04 -13.17
C ILE A 110 -0.57 -1.25 -12.42
N PHE A 111 -1.59 -2.01 -12.87
CA PHE A 111 -2.00 -3.28 -12.27
C PHE A 111 -1.08 -4.45 -12.67
N GLN A 112 -0.23 -4.27 -13.67
CA GLN A 112 0.67 -5.28 -14.21
C GLN A 112 2.15 -4.95 -14.02
N THR A 113 2.50 -3.65 -13.86
CA THR A 113 3.88 -3.20 -13.60
C THR A 113 4.50 -3.93 -12.42
N ASP A 114 5.74 -4.38 -12.58
CA ASP A 114 6.54 -4.90 -11.48
C ASP A 114 6.90 -3.78 -10.50
N LEU A 115 6.35 -3.86 -9.29
CA LEU A 115 6.61 -2.90 -8.20
C LEU A 115 7.81 -3.32 -7.34
N SER A 116 8.47 -4.44 -7.68
CA SER A 116 9.56 -4.99 -6.89
C SER A 116 10.75 -4.02 -6.80
N GLY A 117 11.26 -3.89 -5.58
CA GLY A 117 12.39 -3.01 -5.27
C GLY A 117 12.09 -1.52 -5.28
N ALA A 118 10.81 -1.10 -5.37
CA ALA A 118 10.43 0.27 -5.04
C ALA A 118 10.61 0.54 -3.53
N SER A 119 11.31 1.63 -3.20
CA SER A 119 11.41 2.10 -1.81
C SER A 119 10.35 3.17 -1.50
N VAL A 120 9.79 3.81 -2.54
CA VAL A 120 8.69 4.78 -2.46
C VAL A 120 7.73 4.55 -3.62
N ILE A 121 6.43 4.55 -3.32
CA ILE A 121 5.35 4.60 -4.32
C ILE A 121 4.61 5.93 -4.16
N THR A 122 4.37 6.63 -5.27
CA THR A 122 3.47 7.79 -5.31
C THR A 122 2.26 7.49 -6.17
N MET A 123 1.11 8.06 -5.79
CA MET A 123 -0.14 7.88 -6.52
C MET A 123 -1.08 9.08 -6.37
N TYR A 124 -1.74 9.44 -7.46
CA TYR A 124 -2.90 10.33 -7.48
C TYR A 124 -3.95 9.73 -8.41
N LEU A 125 -4.76 8.82 -7.86
CA LEU A 125 -5.68 7.98 -8.63
C LEU A 125 -7.15 8.20 -8.18
N LEU A 126 -7.96 7.14 -8.17
CA LEU A 126 -9.33 7.12 -7.67
C LEU A 126 -9.46 6.11 -6.49
N PRO A 127 -10.46 6.25 -5.62
CA PRO A 127 -10.65 5.36 -4.46
C PRO A 127 -10.65 3.87 -4.82
N ASP A 128 -11.42 3.47 -5.83
CA ASP A 128 -11.55 2.06 -6.23
C ASP A 128 -10.23 1.51 -6.81
N VAL A 129 -9.47 2.37 -7.49
CA VAL A 129 -8.14 2.03 -8.03
C VAL A 129 -7.14 1.82 -6.88
N ASN A 130 -7.14 2.70 -5.87
CA ASN A 130 -6.30 2.52 -4.67
C ASN A 130 -6.62 1.20 -3.96
N LEU A 131 -7.90 0.88 -3.78
CA LEU A 131 -8.33 -0.35 -3.12
C LEU A 131 -7.96 -1.60 -3.93
N ALA A 132 -8.05 -1.56 -5.25
CA ALA A 132 -7.63 -2.63 -6.13
C ALA A 132 -6.10 -2.85 -6.12
N LEU A 133 -5.30 -1.79 -5.98
CA LEU A 133 -3.83 -1.87 -5.87
C LEU A 133 -3.34 -2.33 -4.48
N ARG A 134 -4.13 -2.08 -3.42
CA ARG A 134 -3.74 -2.31 -2.02
C ARG A 134 -3.13 -3.69 -1.74
N PRO A 135 -3.64 -4.82 -2.24
CA PRO A 135 -3.01 -6.12 -2.01
C PRO A 135 -1.58 -6.21 -2.56
N ARG A 136 -1.31 -5.61 -3.72
CA ARG A 136 0.04 -5.57 -4.33
C ARG A 136 0.98 -4.64 -3.55
N LEU A 137 0.44 -3.53 -3.05
CA LEU A 137 1.19 -2.58 -2.22
C LEU A 137 1.60 -3.20 -0.86
N LEU A 138 0.72 -3.97 -0.23
CA LEU A 138 1.01 -4.69 1.02
C LEU A 138 2.02 -5.84 0.86
N ALA A 139 2.25 -6.30 -0.38
CA ALA A 139 3.23 -7.34 -0.70
C ALA A 139 4.65 -6.77 -0.97
N LEU A 140 4.82 -5.44 -0.94
CA LEU A 140 6.12 -4.80 -1.08
C LEU A 140 7.01 -5.06 0.13
N GLN A 141 8.28 -4.70 0.01
CA GLN A 141 9.24 -4.86 1.10
C GLN A 141 8.78 -4.06 2.33
N PRO A 142 8.88 -4.62 3.54
CA PRO A 142 8.61 -3.88 4.76
C PRO A 142 9.45 -2.60 4.81
N GLY A 143 8.81 -1.47 5.10
CA GLY A 143 9.45 -0.16 5.09
C GLY A 143 9.33 0.61 3.77
N THR A 144 8.83 -0.01 2.69
CA THR A 144 8.43 0.75 1.50
C THR A 144 7.36 1.78 1.89
N ARG A 145 7.55 3.03 1.49
CA ARG A 145 6.64 4.13 1.78
C ARG A 145 5.69 4.35 0.62
N ILE A 146 4.42 4.55 0.89
CA ILE A 146 3.42 4.81 -0.13
C ILE A 146 2.75 6.14 0.19
N VAL A 147 2.67 7.02 -0.79
CA VAL A 147 2.05 8.34 -0.64
C VAL A 147 0.95 8.54 -1.66
N SER A 148 -0.25 8.83 -1.17
CA SER A 148 -1.43 9.10 -1.99
C SER A 148 -1.87 10.55 -1.84
N HIS A 149 -2.23 11.17 -2.97
CA HIS A 149 -2.91 12.46 -3.02
C HIS A 149 -4.43 12.25 -2.98
N ASP A 150 -5.08 12.90 -2.01
CA ASP A 150 -6.52 12.96 -1.72
C ASP A 150 -7.19 11.65 -1.26
N TRP A 151 -6.92 10.53 -1.91
CA TRP A 151 -7.65 9.29 -1.68
C TRP A 151 -6.94 8.34 -0.74
N ASP A 152 -7.70 7.65 0.12
CA ASP A 152 -7.18 6.72 1.12
C ASP A 152 -7.09 5.27 0.60
N MET A 153 -6.86 4.33 1.52
CA MET A 153 -6.83 2.89 1.27
C MET A 153 -7.87 2.15 2.12
N GLY A 154 -9.03 2.77 2.36
CA GLY A 154 -10.15 2.19 3.11
C GLY A 154 -9.84 1.99 4.59
N ASP A 155 -9.87 0.73 5.03
CA ASP A 155 -9.60 0.37 6.43
C ASP A 155 -8.10 0.30 6.78
N TRP A 156 -7.21 0.38 5.78
CA TRP A 156 -5.77 0.59 6.04
C TRP A 156 -5.53 2.07 6.32
N LYS A 157 -5.42 2.43 7.60
CA LYS A 157 -5.24 3.83 8.02
C LYS A 157 -3.83 4.33 7.69
N PRO A 158 -3.68 5.59 7.25
CA PRO A 158 -2.37 6.19 7.04
C PRO A 158 -1.62 6.34 8.35
N ASP A 159 -0.29 6.27 8.29
CA ASP A 159 0.58 6.57 9.41
C ASP A 159 0.71 8.08 9.63
N GLN A 160 0.59 8.87 8.56
CA GLN A 160 0.56 10.34 8.63
C GLN A 160 -0.35 10.93 7.56
N THR A 161 -0.98 12.05 7.88
CA THR A 161 -1.79 12.84 6.94
C THR A 161 -1.47 14.31 7.09
N THR A 162 -1.14 14.97 5.98
CA THR A 162 -1.04 16.43 5.88
C THR A 162 -2.21 16.97 5.06
N VAL A 163 -2.71 18.15 5.41
CA VAL A 163 -3.71 18.88 4.60
C VAL A 163 -3.10 20.18 4.13
N LEU A 164 -3.18 20.44 2.83
CA LEU A 164 -2.61 21.63 2.20
C LEU A 164 -3.70 22.49 1.55
N PRO A 165 -3.61 23.82 1.61
CA PRO A 165 -4.45 24.69 0.81
C PRO A 165 -4.07 24.57 -0.68
N VAL A 166 -5.09 24.44 -1.52
CA VAL A 166 -4.98 24.42 -2.99
C VAL A 166 -6.13 25.27 -3.56
N PRO A 167 -5.99 26.62 -3.57
CA PRO A 167 -7.04 27.53 -4.03
C PRO A 167 -7.50 27.24 -5.46
N ASP A 168 -6.56 26.89 -6.34
CA ASP A 168 -6.79 26.64 -7.77
C ASP A 168 -7.15 25.18 -8.09
N LYS A 169 -7.53 24.39 -7.08
CA LYS A 169 -7.89 22.98 -7.28
C LYS A 169 -9.03 22.87 -8.29
N LYS A 170 -8.76 22.15 -9.39
CA LYS A 170 -9.69 21.96 -10.51
C LYS A 170 -10.85 21.02 -10.18
N VAL A 171 -10.64 20.08 -9.27
CA VAL A 171 -11.58 19.01 -8.94
C VAL A 171 -11.77 18.94 -7.42
N GLY A 172 -13.02 18.79 -6.97
CA GLY A 172 -13.39 18.81 -5.55
C GLY A 172 -13.84 20.20 -5.09
N LEU A 173 -14.84 20.21 -4.20
CA LEU A 173 -15.41 21.44 -3.63
C LEU A 173 -14.45 22.08 -2.62
N ASP A 174 -13.72 21.26 -1.88
CA ASP A 174 -12.74 21.71 -0.93
C ASP A 174 -11.49 22.23 -1.64
N LYS A 175 -11.11 23.47 -1.35
CA LYS A 175 -9.89 24.11 -1.84
C LYS A 175 -8.65 23.67 -1.06
N THR A 176 -8.62 22.39 -0.72
CA THR A 176 -7.54 21.73 0.00
C THR A 176 -7.29 20.35 -0.61
N SER A 177 -6.08 19.85 -0.40
CA SER A 177 -5.71 18.49 -0.76
C SER A 177 -5.10 17.77 0.43
N LYS A 178 -5.39 16.48 0.54
CA LYS A 178 -4.79 15.59 1.54
C LYS A 178 -3.58 14.89 0.94
N VAL A 179 -2.49 14.82 1.70
CA VAL A 179 -1.35 13.96 1.40
C VAL A 179 -1.26 12.93 2.50
N GLN A 180 -1.32 11.66 2.14
CA GLN A 180 -1.42 10.56 3.09
C GLN A 180 -0.27 9.59 2.88
N LEU A 181 0.40 9.21 3.97
CA LEU A 181 1.56 8.32 3.99
C LEU A 181 1.22 7.00 4.68
N TRP A 182 1.59 5.89 4.07
CA TRP A 182 1.64 4.57 4.67
C TRP A 182 3.04 4.00 4.59
N THR A 183 3.45 3.23 5.59
CA THR A 183 4.63 2.38 5.54
C THR A 183 4.18 0.93 5.47
N VAL A 184 4.69 0.16 4.51
CA VAL A 184 4.37 -1.26 4.38
C VAL A 184 4.87 -2.00 5.64
N PRO A 185 3.98 -2.62 6.43
CA PRO A 185 4.39 -3.34 7.63
C PRO A 185 4.86 -4.75 7.29
N ALA A 186 5.81 -5.26 8.05
CA ALA A 186 6.21 -6.66 7.98
C ALA A 186 5.03 -7.60 8.28
N GLN A 187 4.98 -8.73 7.58
CA GLN A 187 3.98 -9.78 7.78
C GLN A 187 4.42 -10.68 8.93
N VAL A 188 3.85 -10.46 10.11
CA VAL A 188 4.26 -11.10 11.38
C VAL A 188 3.13 -11.82 12.10
N ASP A 189 1.93 -11.84 11.51
CA ASP A 189 0.81 -12.67 11.95
C ASP A 189 1.22 -14.13 12.14
N GLY A 190 0.67 -14.77 13.19
CA GLY A 190 0.87 -16.18 13.48
C GLY A 190 1.70 -16.45 14.74
N LEU A 191 2.08 -17.71 14.90
CA LEU A 191 2.80 -18.22 16.07
C LEU A 191 4.31 -18.20 15.87
N TRP A 192 5.02 -17.71 16.88
CA TRP A 192 6.48 -17.67 16.95
C TRP A 192 6.98 -18.43 18.18
N CYS A 193 8.05 -19.18 18.00
CA CYS A 193 8.58 -20.14 18.96
C CYS A 193 9.99 -19.73 19.39
N GLY A 194 10.18 -19.57 20.69
CA GLY A 194 11.47 -19.20 21.25
C GLY A 194 12.44 -20.37 21.24
N ALA A 195 13.68 -20.09 20.86
CA ALA A 195 14.80 -21.03 20.94
C ALA A 195 15.88 -20.50 21.89
N GLY A 196 16.84 -21.36 22.28
CA GLY A 196 17.95 -20.97 23.15
C GLY A 196 17.48 -20.34 24.47
N MET A 197 17.85 -19.08 24.73
CA MET A 197 17.45 -18.36 25.95
C MET A 197 15.92 -18.16 26.09
N LEU A 198 15.19 -18.22 24.97
CA LEU A 198 13.73 -18.15 24.90
C LEU A 198 13.07 -19.52 24.79
N GLN A 199 13.79 -20.64 24.97
CA GLN A 199 13.18 -21.97 24.90
C GLN A 199 11.94 -22.08 25.83
N GLY A 200 10.89 -22.70 25.29
CA GLY A 200 9.57 -22.81 25.93
C GLY A 200 8.74 -21.52 25.91
N THR A 201 9.19 -20.49 25.17
CA THR A 201 8.41 -19.26 24.96
C THR A 201 7.63 -19.38 23.66
N GLN A 202 6.35 -19.04 23.71
CA GLN A 202 5.47 -18.92 22.55
C GLN A 202 5.03 -17.46 22.44
N PHE A 203 4.97 -16.92 21.22
CA PHE A 203 4.49 -15.58 20.94
C PHE A 203 3.48 -15.64 19.80
N ALA A 204 2.20 -15.60 20.14
CA ALA A 204 1.10 -15.63 19.18
C ALA A 204 0.71 -14.20 18.82
N VAL A 205 0.84 -13.83 17.55
CA VAL A 205 0.57 -12.50 17.01
C VAL A 205 -0.70 -12.53 16.16
N GLN A 206 -1.60 -11.58 16.39
CA GLN A 206 -2.70 -11.24 15.50
C GLN A 206 -2.42 -9.87 14.90
N GLN A 207 -2.34 -9.80 13.58
CA GLN A 207 -2.00 -8.57 12.86
C GLN A 207 -3.16 -8.09 12.00
N LYS A 208 -3.39 -6.78 12.03
CA LYS A 208 -4.19 -6.07 11.02
C LYS A 208 -3.40 -4.88 10.50
N PHE A 209 -2.91 -4.99 9.27
CA PHE A 209 -2.01 -4.00 8.65
C PHE A 209 -0.82 -3.69 9.56
N GLN A 210 -0.67 -2.42 9.97
CA GLN A 210 0.42 -1.99 10.84
C GLN A 210 0.08 -2.09 12.33
N GLU A 211 -1.06 -2.66 12.71
CA GLU A 211 -1.46 -2.84 14.11
C GLU A 211 -1.37 -4.32 14.48
N PHE A 212 -0.98 -4.61 15.70
CA PHE A 212 -0.94 -5.98 16.20
C PHE A 212 -1.39 -6.07 17.66
N THR A 213 -1.97 -7.21 17.99
CA THR A 213 -2.04 -7.73 19.36
C THR A 213 -1.25 -9.02 19.44
N ALA A 214 -0.71 -9.36 20.60
CA ALA A 214 0.04 -10.58 20.77
C ALA A 214 -0.02 -11.11 22.20
N THR A 215 0.15 -12.42 22.36
CA THR A 215 0.27 -13.08 23.65
C THR A 215 1.57 -13.86 23.72
N MET A 216 2.42 -13.52 24.70
CA MET A 216 3.63 -14.26 25.02
C MET A 216 3.38 -15.20 26.20
N THR A 217 3.65 -16.49 26.01
CA THR A 217 3.49 -17.54 27.03
C THR A 217 4.83 -18.22 27.29
N ARG A 218 5.22 -18.38 28.56
CA ARG A 218 6.38 -19.17 28.98
C ARG A 218 6.07 -19.94 30.26
N GLY A 219 5.90 -21.25 30.17
CA GLY A 219 5.32 -22.04 31.27
C GLY A 219 3.93 -21.51 31.65
N GLN A 220 3.72 -21.20 32.93
CA GLN A 220 2.45 -20.62 33.41
C GLN A 220 2.35 -19.10 33.25
N ARG A 221 3.42 -18.42 32.82
CA ARG A 221 3.41 -16.96 32.67
C ARG A 221 2.84 -16.58 31.32
N VAL A 222 1.82 -15.74 31.32
CA VAL A 222 1.18 -15.18 30.12
C VAL A 222 1.26 -13.65 30.18
N ARG A 223 1.64 -13.02 29.07
CA ARG A 223 1.69 -11.56 28.91
C ARG A 223 1.09 -11.13 27.58
N ALA A 224 0.19 -10.17 27.62
CA ALA A 224 -0.39 -9.57 26.44
C ALA A 224 0.42 -8.34 25.99
N TYR A 225 0.46 -8.12 24.68
CA TYR A 225 1.07 -6.98 24.02
C TYR A 225 0.10 -6.44 22.97
N GLU A 226 0.11 -5.13 22.80
CA GLU A 226 -0.50 -4.44 21.67
C GLU A 226 0.49 -3.43 21.15
N GLY A 227 0.41 -3.08 19.88
CA GLY A 227 1.47 -2.30 19.25
C GLY A 227 1.24 -1.94 17.80
N ARG A 228 2.26 -1.30 17.23
CA ARG A 228 2.33 -0.98 15.81
C ARG A 228 3.56 -1.60 15.18
N ILE A 229 3.49 -1.88 13.89
CA ILE A 229 4.57 -2.39 13.05
C ILE A 229 5.03 -1.24 12.17
N GLN A 230 6.29 -0.83 12.33
CA GLN A 230 6.92 0.18 11.48
C GLN A 230 8.01 -0.49 10.65
N GLY A 231 7.74 -0.67 9.36
CA GLY A 231 8.60 -1.46 8.48
C GLY A 231 8.76 -2.88 9.01
N ASP A 232 9.99 -3.26 9.36
CA ASP A 232 10.34 -4.59 9.89
C ASP A 232 10.30 -4.68 11.42
N THR A 233 9.90 -3.63 12.13
CA THR A 233 9.99 -3.56 13.59
C THR A 233 8.62 -3.46 14.23
N LEU A 234 8.31 -4.37 15.15
CA LEU A 234 7.15 -4.32 16.05
C LEU A 234 7.51 -3.45 17.24
N HIS A 235 6.69 -2.44 17.51
CA HIS A 235 6.78 -1.58 18.68
C HIS A 235 5.56 -1.82 19.55
N SER A 236 5.73 -2.38 20.75
CA SER A 236 4.64 -2.46 21.71
C SER A 236 4.29 -1.05 22.22
N LEU A 237 3.01 -0.75 22.37
CA LEU A 237 2.58 0.47 23.04
C LEU A 237 3.10 0.51 24.49
N PRO A 238 3.31 1.72 25.06
CA PRO A 238 3.67 1.85 26.45
C PRO A 238 2.55 1.29 27.35
N SER A 239 2.77 0.11 27.91
CA SER A 239 2.04 -0.32 29.12
C SER A 239 2.83 0.12 30.34
N ALA A 240 2.17 0.28 31.49
CA ALA A 240 2.77 0.79 32.73
C ALA A 240 4.04 0.05 33.21
N ARG A 241 4.46 -1.07 32.60
CA ARG A 241 5.62 -1.87 33.05
C ARG A 241 6.53 -2.51 32.00
N THR A 242 6.24 -2.53 30.69
CA THR A 242 7.21 -3.07 29.72
C THR A 242 6.94 -2.59 28.30
N GLN A 243 7.87 -1.83 27.72
CA GLN A 243 8.01 -1.69 26.27
C GLN A 243 8.88 -2.83 25.72
N MET A 244 8.61 -3.22 24.48
CA MET A 244 9.32 -4.24 23.73
C MET A 244 9.37 -3.84 22.25
N GLN A 245 10.53 -4.06 21.65
CA GLN A 245 10.75 -3.97 20.22
C GLN A 245 11.29 -5.30 19.70
N LEU A 246 10.56 -5.88 18.74
CA LEU A 246 11.00 -7.07 18.00
C LEU A 246 11.26 -6.67 16.56
N ARG A 247 12.37 -7.10 15.99
CA ARG A 247 12.70 -6.85 14.58
C ARG A 247 12.62 -8.15 13.80
N LEU A 248 11.91 -8.14 12.68
CA LEU A 248 11.89 -9.24 11.73
C LEU A 248 13.22 -9.32 10.99
N GLN A 249 13.89 -10.46 11.06
CA GLN A 249 15.12 -10.78 10.34
C GLN A 249 14.97 -12.17 9.72
N GLY A 250 14.72 -12.22 8.40
CA GLY A 250 14.37 -13.48 7.73
C GLY A 250 13.11 -14.10 8.32
N ASP A 251 13.23 -15.30 8.88
CA ASP A 251 12.16 -16.06 9.53
C ASP A 251 12.18 -15.94 11.07
N GLN A 252 12.88 -14.93 11.60
CA GLN A 252 13.05 -14.70 13.02
C GLN A 252 12.54 -13.34 13.49
N LEU A 253 11.87 -13.30 14.63
CA LEU A 253 11.66 -12.08 15.42
C LEU A 253 12.75 -11.98 16.48
N VAL A 254 13.62 -10.98 16.33
CA VAL A 254 14.75 -10.74 17.22
C VAL A 254 14.41 -9.64 18.21
N LEU A 255 14.65 -9.88 19.51
CA LEU A 255 14.45 -8.89 20.57
C LEU A 255 15.48 -7.77 20.46
N ALA A 256 15.08 -6.63 19.88
CA ALA A 256 15.94 -5.47 19.68
C ALA A 256 16.08 -4.64 20.95
N GLN A 257 14.98 -4.46 21.68
CA GLN A 257 14.91 -3.70 22.92
C GLN A 257 13.75 -4.20 23.78
N ALA A 258 13.93 -4.23 25.10
CA ALA A 258 12.83 -4.43 26.04
C ALA A 258 13.21 -3.89 27.42
N ASP A 259 12.18 -3.56 28.20
CA ASP A 259 12.37 -3.15 29.60
C ASP A 259 12.41 -4.35 30.56
N GLY A 260 12.98 -4.12 31.75
CA GLY A 260 13.01 -5.09 32.83
C GLY A 260 13.79 -6.37 32.48
N ALA A 261 13.33 -7.51 32.99
CA ALA A 261 14.01 -8.80 32.81
C ALA A 261 14.09 -9.25 31.34
N LEU A 262 13.19 -8.79 30.47
CA LEU A 262 13.26 -9.06 29.02
C LEU A 262 14.44 -8.33 28.36
N GLY A 263 14.86 -7.19 28.91
CA GLY A 263 16.03 -6.44 28.40
C GLY A 263 17.33 -7.25 28.49
N LEU A 264 17.44 -8.19 29.43
CA LEU A 264 18.58 -9.11 29.54
C LEU A 264 18.64 -10.13 28.40
N LEU A 265 17.57 -10.28 27.62
CA LEU A 265 17.44 -11.22 26.51
C LEU A 265 17.61 -10.54 25.15
N LYS A 266 18.16 -9.32 25.09
CA LYS A 266 18.44 -8.62 23.84
C LYS A 266 19.22 -9.52 22.87
N GLY A 267 18.77 -9.57 21.62
CA GLY A 267 19.32 -10.44 20.59
C GLY A 267 18.76 -11.87 20.59
N ALA A 268 17.98 -12.27 21.61
CA ALA A 268 17.27 -13.53 21.57
C ALA A 268 16.20 -13.50 20.46
N ALA A 269 15.98 -14.65 19.83
CA ALA A 269 15.11 -14.78 18.67
C ALA A 269 13.98 -15.77 18.90
N LEU A 270 12.85 -15.51 18.24
CA LEU A 270 11.77 -16.46 18.04
C LEU A 270 11.70 -16.81 16.55
N THR A 271 11.59 -18.09 16.22
CA THR A 271 11.40 -18.57 14.85
C THR A 271 9.92 -18.79 14.58
N ARG A 272 9.46 -18.54 13.34
CA ARG A 272 8.08 -18.84 12.97
C ARG A 272 7.77 -20.32 13.16
N ALA A 273 6.60 -20.63 13.72
CA ALA A 273 6.14 -22.02 13.86
C ALA A 273 5.90 -22.65 12.47
N SER A 274 6.34 -23.90 12.30
CA SER A 274 6.11 -24.68 11.07
C SER A 274 4.77 -25.43 11.07
N GLY A 275 4.02 -25.40 12.18
CA GLY A 275 2.74 -26.07 12.35
C GLY A 275 1.85 -25.37 13.40
N ALA A 276 0.86 -26.09 13.95
CA ALA A 276 -0.12 -25.55 14.88
C ALA A 276 0.44 -25.19 16.28
N GLY A 277 1.71 -25.51 16.55
CA GLY A 277 2.35 -25.30 17.85
C GLY A 277 3.87 -25.20 17.70
N CYS A 278 4.53 -24.88 18.81
CA CYS A 278 5.99 -24.95 18.90
C CYS A 278 6.42 -26.39 19.14
N ALA A 279 7.42 -26.87 18.40
CA ALA A 279 8.08 -28.12 18.73
C ALA A 279 8.89 -27.93 20.01
N ASP A 280 8.76 -28.86 20.96
CA ASP A 280 9.48 -28.86 22.24
C ASP A 280 10.96 -29.23 22.08
#